data_AF-A0A1A5PB44-F1
#
_entry.id   AF-A0A1A5PB44-F1
#
_cell.length_a   1.000
_cell.length_b   1.000
_cell.length_c   1.000
_cell.angle_alpha   90.00
_cell.angle_beta   90.00
_cell.angle_gamma   90.00
#
_symmetry.space_group_name_H-M   'P 1'
#
loop_
_entity.id
_entity.type
_entity.pdbx_description
1 polymer ?
#
loop_
_entity_poly.entity_id
_entity_poly.type
_entity_poly.pdbx_seq_one_letter_code
_entity_poly.pdbx_strand_id
1 'polypeptide(L)'
;MIDTEDVGGVHIKYLYHCPRQLWLYLHGIRPEHLSTTVQLGEAVHDTSYTRNTPVDLGAARLDFIDGSHWVHEVKSSARPSPADQAQGRHYCHRLRRVGIDAQGAVLHYPKTRRTQRFPYTPEAENQAEADIAEVLAIAAQPNSPERLTRSACRGCSYTDYCWTE
;
A
#
# COMPACT_ATOMS: atom_id res chain seq x y z
N MET A 1 -16.66 -4.01 -9.35
CA MET A 1 -16.09 -2.87 -8.60
C MET A 1 -15.24 -3.45 -7.50
N ILE A 2 -14.16 -2.79 -7.13
CA ILE A 2 -13.29 -3.22 -6.04
C ILE A 2 -13.98 -2.93 -4.70
N ASP A 3 -13.89 -3.84 -3.73
CA ASP A 3 -14.44 -3.66 -2.39
C ASP A 3 -13.33 -3.38 -1.36
N THR A 4 -13.69 -3.04 -0.12
CA THR A 4 -12.73 -2.70 0.97
C THR A 4 -11.64 -3.76 1.15
N GLU A 5 -11.98 -5.04 1.08
CA GLU A 5 -11.04 -6.15 1.31
C GLU A 5 -10.01 -6.33 0.19
N ASP A 6 -10.34 -5.87 -1.02
CA ASP A 6 -9.44 -5.89 -2.17
C ASP A 6 -8.42 -4.73 -2.14
N VAL A 7 -8.61 -3.74 -1.26
CA VAL A 7 -7.67 -2.62 -1.11
C VAL A 7 -6.37 -3.12 -0.49
N GLY A 8 -5.28 -2.97 -1.23
CA GLY A 8 -3.95 -3.47 -0.92
C GLY A 8 -2.92 -2.35 -0.82
N GLY A 9 -1.70 -2.71 -0.43
CA GLY A 9 -0.64 -1.72 -0.21
C GLY A 9 -0.27 -0.91 -1.47
N VAL A 10 -0.38 -1.52 -2.65
CA VAL A 10 -0.15 -0.84 -3.93
C VAL A 10 -1.20 0.24 -4.20
N HIS A 11 -2.46 0.00 -3.85
CA HIS A 11 -3.55 0.95 -4.03
C HIS A 11 -3.32 2.19 -3.16
N ILE A 12 -2.99 1.99 -1.88
CA ILE A 12 -2.67 3.06 -0.93
C ILE A 12 -1.42 3.83 -1.37
N LYS A 13 -0.38 3.12 -1.85
CA LYS A 13 0.80 3.78 -2.38
C LYS A 13 0.47 4.70 -3.56
N TYR A 14 -0.37 4.25 -4.49
CA TYR A 14 -0.79 5.06 -5.63
C TYR A 14 -1.71 6.20 -5.23
N LEU A 15 -2.59 6.02 -4.25
CA LEU A 15 -3.40 7.11 -3.70
C LEU A 15 -2.52 8.31 -3.31
N TYR A 16 -1.47 8.05 -2.52
CA TYR A 16 -0.55 9.07 -2.02
C TYR A 16 0.47 9.57 -3.05
N HIS A 17 0.69 8.82 -4.13
CA HIS A 17 1.65 9.19 -5.18
C HIS A 17 0.99 9.94 -6.33
N CYS A 18 -0.10 9.41 -6.87
CA CYS A 18 -0.84 9.94 -8.01
C CYS A 18 -2.23 9.28 -8.13
N PRO A 19 -3.33 9.99 -7.78
CA PRO A 19 -4.70 9.47 -7.92
C PRO A 19 -5.05 9.00 -9.34
N ARG A 20 -4.49 9.66 -10.37
CA ARG A 20 -4.65 9.22 -11.76
C ARG A 20 -4.00 7.85 -12.00
N GLN A 21 -2.80 7.62 -11.47
CA GLN A 21 -2.13 6.33 -11.55
C GLN A 21 -2.92 5.23 -10.84
N LEU A 22 -3.51 5.54 -9.69
CA LEU A 22 -4.41 4.63 -8.98
C LEU A 22 -5.62 4.27 -9.86
N TRP A 23 -6.30 5.26 -10.44
CA TRP A 23 -7.45 5.02 -11.31
C TRP A 23 -7.10 4.13 -12.51
N LEU A 24 -5.99 4.44 -13.21
CA LEU A 24 -5.50 3.65 -14.34
C LEU A 24 -5.20 2.21 -13.91
N TYR A 25 -4.57 2.06 -12.75
CA TYR A 25 -4.31 0.75 -12.19
C TYR A 25 -5.64 0.00 -11.89
N LEU A 26 -6.62 0.61 -11.24
CA LEU A 26 -7.87 -0.08 -10.94
C LEU A 26 -8.69 -0.44 -12.19
N HIS A 27 -8.52 0.30 -13.29
CA HIS A 27 -9.17 0.05 -14.59
C HIS A 27 -8.37 -0.87 -15.52
N GLY A 28 -7.40 -1.62 -14.99
CA GLY A 28 -6.67 -2.64 -15.75
C GLY A 28 -5.61 -2.10 -16.72
N ILE A 29 -5.39 -0.77 -16.77
CA ILE A 29 -4.34 -0.18 -17.58
C ILE A 29 -3.01 -0.44 -16.86
N ARG A 30 -2.14 -1.25 -17.47
CA ARG A 30 -0.82 -1.62 -16.93
C ARG A 30 0.25 -1.34 -17.99
N PRO A 31 1.29 -0.58 -17.65
CA PRO A 31 2.49 -0.51 -18.48
C PRO A 31 3.09 -1.92 -18.64
N GLU A 32 3.57 -2.26 -19.83
CA GLU A 32 4.02 -3.62 -20.19
C GLU A 32 5.06 -4.20 -19.22
N HIS A 33 5.89 -3.34 -18.61
CA HIS A 33 6.93 -3.73 -17.65
C HIS A 33 6.40 -4.07 -16.22
N LEU A 34 5.11 -3.93 -15.94
CA LEU A 34 4.49 -4.15 -14.62
C LEU A 34 3.49 -5.32 -14.60
N SER A 35 3.51 -6.20 -15.61
CA SER A 35 2.55 -7.31 -15.81
C SER A 35 2.75 -8.51 -14.86
N THR A 36 3.00 -8.27 -13.57
CA THR A 36 2.94 -9.33 -12.56
C THR A 36 1.55 -9.36 -11.92
N THR A 37 0.75 -10.34 -12.32
CA THR A 37 -0.53 -10.69 -11.71
C THR A 37 -0.28 -11.10 -10.26
N VAL A 38 -0.71 -10.28 -9.29
CA VAL A 38 -0.71 -10.66 -7.87
C VAL A 38 -1.86 -11.64 -7.68
N GLN A 39 -1.53 -12.91 -7.41
CA GLN A 39 -2.52 -13.95 -7.09
C GLN A 39 -2.92 -13.86 -5.62
N LEU A 40 -4.22 -13.99 -5.37
CA LEU A 40 -4.87 -14.06 -4.07
C LEU A 40 -4.54 -15.41 -3.39
N GLY A 41 -3.90 -15.39 -2.22
CA GLY A 41 -3.72 -16.55 -1.36
C GLY A 41 -4.46 -16.38 -0.04
N GLU A 42 -5.28 -17.38 0.33
CA GLU A 42 -5.88 -17.48 1.67
C GLU A 42 -4.78 -17.67 2.72
N ALA A 43 -4.73 -16.80 3.73
CA ALA A 43 -3.98 -17.08 4.94
C ALA A 43 -4.88 -16.89 6.17
N VAL A 44 -5.58 -17.96 6.54
CA VAL A 44 -5.99 -18.17 7.92
C VAL A 44 -5.75 -19.63 8.27
N HIS A 45 -5.17 -19.82 9.45
CA HIS A 45 -4.88 -21.05 10.19
C HIS A 45 -3.41 -21.46 10.23
N ASP A 46 -2.63 -20.75 11.06
CA ASP A 46 -1.97 -21.47 12.15
C ASP A 46 -1.63 -20.57 13.34
N THR A 47 -2.05 -21.00 14.53
CA THR A 47 -1.97 -20.27 15.81
C THR A 47 -0.57 -20.34 16.44
N SER A 48 0.47 -20.28 15.61
CA SER A 48 1.87 -20.48 16.01
C SER A 48 2.74 -19.34 15.47
N TYR A 49 2.67 -18.18 16.14
CA TYR A 49 3.58 -17.06 15.88
C TYR A 49 4.99 -17.39 16.39
N THR A 50 5.73 -18.21 15.65
CA THR A 50 7.19 -18.30 15.75
C THR A 50 7.82 -17.15 14.97
N ARG A 51 8.79 -16.46 15.58
CA ARG A 51 9.55 -15.30 15.03
C ARG A 51 9.84 -15.47 13.52
N ASN A 52 9.31 -14.56 12.70
CA ASN A 52 9.50 -14.43 11.24
C ASN A 52 8.58 -15.27 10.33
N THR A 53 7.27 -15.26 10.58
CA THR A 53 6.31 -15.76 9.58
C THR A 53 5.89 -14.62 8.64
N PRO A 54 6.12 -14.72 7.32
CA PRO A 54 5.50 -13.82 6.35
C PRO A 54 3.98 -14.02 6.39
N VAL A 55 3.23 -12.95 6.68
CA VAL A 55 1.76 -12.99 6.69
C VAL A 55 1.29 -12.55 5.32
N ASP A 56 0.63 -13.46 4.60
CA ASP A 56 -0.03 -13.13 3.35
C ASP A 56 -1.37 -12.46 3.67
N LEU A 57 -1.45 -11.14 3.52
CA LEU A 57 -2.70 -10.39 3.69
C LEU A 57 -3.46 -10.24 2.35
N GLY A 58 -3.20 -11.11 1.38
CA GLY A 58 -3.77 -11.04 0.04
C GLY A 58 -3.11 -9.94 -0.81
N ALA A 59 -3.80 -8.80 -0.99
CA ALA A 59 -3.39 -7.70 -1.89
C ALA A 59 -2.14 -6.91 -1.44
N ALA A 60 -1.44 -7.42 -0.43
CA ALA A 60 -0.33 -6.80 0.27
C ALA A 60 0.62 -7.89 0.76
N ARG A 61 1.75 -8.05 0.07
CA ARG A 61 2.88 -8.78 0.63
C ARG A 61 3.47 -7.89 1.73
N LEU A 62 3.01 -8.07 2.96
CA LEU A 62 3.70 -7.56 4.14
C LEU A 62 5.06 -8.28 4.20
N ASP A 63 6.17 -7.55 4.37
CA ASP A 63 7.47 -8.22 4.42
C ASP A 63 7.54 -9.17 5.63
N PHE A 64 7.19 -8.69 6.84
CA PHE A 64 6.92 -9.53 8.01
C PHE A 64 6.27 -8.76 9.17
N ILE A 65 5.73 -9.50 10.15
CA ILE A 65 5.34 -9.00 11.46
C ILE A 65 6.27 -9.59 12.54
N ASP A 66 6.70 -8.78 13.50
CA ASP A 66 7.51 -9.27 14.62
C ASP A 66 6.66 -9.84 15.77
N GLY A 67 7.31 -10.49 16.75
CA GLY A 67 6.63 -11.07 17.92
C GLY A 67 5.99 -10.05 18.88
N SER A 68 6.20 -8.76 18.63
CA SER A 68 5.57 -7.64 19.34
C SER A 68 4.49 -6.96 18.47
N HIS A 69 4.05 -7.63 17.41
CA HIS A 69 3.04 -7.17 16.45
C HIS A 69 3.38 -5.84 15.74
N TRP A 70 4.67 -5.57 15.51
CA TRP A 70 5.07 -4.50 14.61
C TRP A 70 5.13 -5.00 13.18
N VAL A 71 4.54 -4.24 12.26
CA VAL A 71 4.66 -4.41 10.81
C VAL A 71 6.03 -3.94 10.37
N HIS A 72 6.78 -4.74 9.63
CA HIS A 72 8.06 -4.34 9.06
C HIS A 72 7.95 -4.28 7.53
N GLU A 73 8.50 -3.21 6.94
CA GLU A 73 8.48 -2.96 5.50
C GLU A 73 9.82 -2.37 5.05
N VAL A 74 10.44 -2.95 4.03
CA VAL A 74 11.76 -2.56 3.49
C VAL A 74 11.58 -1.75 2.21
N LYS A 75 12.13 -0.54 2.20
CA LYS A 75 12.03 0.39 1.07
C LYS A 75 13.33 0.43 0.28
N SER A 76 13.19 0.23 -1.04
CA SER A 76 14.28 0.39 -1.99
C SER A 76 14.64 1.86 -2.27
N SER A 77 13.77 2.80 -1.90
CA SER A 77 14.03 4.24 -1.96
C SER A 77 14.97 4.67 -0.82
N ALA A 78 15.72 5.76 -1.05
CA ALA A 78 16.57 6.34 -0.01
C ALA A 78 15.80 7.36 0.87
N ARG A 79 14.69 7.89 0.36
CA ARG A 79 13.92 8.97 0.98
C ARG A 79 12.57 8.43 1.43
N PRO A 80 12.20 8.63 2.71
CA PRO A 80 10.84 8.39 3.17
C PRO A 80 9.82 9.21 2.40
N SER A 81 8.64 8.65 2.20
CA SER A 81 7.49 9.33 1.60
C SER A 81 6.22 9.14 2.43
N PRO A 82 5.23 10.07 2.31
CA PRO A 82 3.91 9.87 2.89
C PRO A 82 3.26 8.55 2.45
N ALA A 83 3.50 8.13 1.21
CA ALA A 83 3.00 6.86 0.67
C ALA A 83 3.55 5.64 1.43
N ASP A 84 4.83 5.68 1.86
CA ASP A 84 5.42 4.59 2.63
C ASP A 84 4.77 4.47 4.02
N GLN A 85 4.51 5.60 4.66
CA GLN A 85 3.81 5.65 5.96
C GLN A 85 2.35 5.18 5.82
N ALA A 86 1.66 5.64 4.78
CA ALA A 86 0.29 5.25 4.51
C ALA A 86 0.15 3.75 4.25
N GLN A 87 1.07 3.17 3.47
CA GLN A 87 1.11 1.73 3.24
C GLN A 87 1.33 0.94 4.55
N GLY A 88 2.27 1.36 5.39
CA GLY A 88 2.50 0.71 6.69
C GLY A 88 1.28 0.79 7.62
N ARG A 89 0.60 1.95 7.64
CA ARG A 89 -0.65 2.15 8.37
C ARG A 89 -1.78 1.26 7.85
N HIS A 90 -1.91 1.11 6.53
CA HIS A 90 -2.88 0.19 5.92
C HIS A 90 -2.66 -1.25 6.35
N TYR A 91 -1.40 -1.71 6.42
CA TYR A 91 -1.09 -3.06 6.88
C TYR A 91 -1.46 -3.27 8.35
N CYS A 92 -1.20 -2.27 9.21
CA CYS A 92 -1.63 -2.32 10.61
C CYS A 92 -3.17 -2.43 10.71
N HIS A 93 -3.90 -1.67 9.89
CA HIS A 93 -5.36 -1.74 9.82
C HIS A 93 -5.85 -3.14 9.41
N ARG A 94 -5.30 -3.70 8.32
CA ARG A 94 -5.65 -5.05 7.85
C ARG A 94 -5.40 -6.12 8.91
N LEU A 95 -4.29 -6.03 9.64
CA LEU A 95 -3.98 -6.93 10.76
C LEU A 95 -5.02 -6.84 11.88
N ARG A 96 -5.42 -5.63 12.30
CA ARG A 96 -6.47 -5.47 13.32
C ARG A 96 -7.80 -6.06 12.87
N ARG A 97 -8.16 -5.91 11.59
CA ARG A 97 -9.41 -6.48 11.02
C ARG A 97 -9.45 -8.00 11.07
N VAL A 98 -8.30 -8.67 11.06
CA VAL A 98 -8.20 -10.15 11.20
C VAL A 98 -7.89 -10.59 12.64
N GLY A 99 -8.00 -9.69 13.62
CA GLY A 99 -7.85 -9.99 15.05
C GLY A 99 -6.43 -9.89 15.60
N ILE A 100 -5.47 -9.35 14.84
CA ILE A 100 -4.09 -9.15 15.27
C ILE A 100 -3.91 -7.70 15.74
N ASP A 101 -3.61 -7.49 17.02
CA ASP A 101 -3.41 -6.14 17.56
C ASP A 101 -2.04 -5.54 17.15
N ALA A 102 -2.02 -4.96 15.95
CA ALA A 102 -0.85 -4.29 15.41
C ALA A 102 -0.47 -3.06 16.23
N GLN A 103 0.80 -2.99 16.64
CA GLN A 103 1.34 -1.87 17.45
C GLN A 103 1.76 -0.68 16.59
N GLY A 104 2.09 -0.92 15.32
CA GLY A 104 2.63 0.10 14.42
C GLY A 104 3.44 -0.48 13.27
N ALA A 105 3.92 0.41 12.41
CA ALA A 105 4.76 0.09 11.27
C ALA A 105 6.20 0.55 11.47
N VAL A 106 7.15 -0.25 11.00
CA VAL A 106 8.59 -0.02 10.98
C VAL A 106 9.06 -0.01 9.55
N LEU A 107 9.42 1.16 9.05
CA LEU A 107 9.92 1.35 7.70
C LEU A 107 11.44 1.35 7.68
N HIS A 108 12.03 0.41 6.94
CA HIS A 108 13.47 0.27 6.80
C HIS A 108 13.94 0.85 5.46
N TYR A 109 14.97 1.70 5.49
CA TYR A 109 15.58 2.32 4.32
C TYR A 109 17.06 1.92 4.25
N PRO A 110 17.40 0.74 3.69
CA PRO A 110 18.76 0.21 3.72
C PRO A 110 19.80 1.14 3.07
N LYS A 111 19.43 1.82 1.98
CA LYS A 111 20.31 2.77 1.27
C LYS A 111 20.83 3.90 2.14
N THR A 112 20.04 4.32 3.13
CA THR A 112 20.41 5.40 4.07
C THR A 112 20.67 4.89 5.48
N ARG A 113 20.53 3.57 5.71
CA ARG A 113 20.58 2.93 7.03
C ARG A 113 19.63 3.59 8.04
N ARG A 114 18.48 4.08 7.56
CA ARG A 114 17.45 4.71 8.40
C ARG A 114 16.33 3.72 8.67
N THR A 115 15.81 3.77 9.88
CA THR A 115 14.60 3.05 10.28
C THR A 115 13.65 4.06 10.92
N GLN A 116 12.38 4.01 10.56
CA GLN A 116 11.35 4.88 11.14
C GLN A 116 10.22 4.03 11.70
N ARG A 117 9.75 4.39 12.90
CA ARG A 117 8.65 3.73 13.59
C ARG A 117 7.44 4.63 13.64
N PHE A 118 6.28 4.08 13.33
CA PHE A 118 5.00 4.77 13.30
C PHE A 118 3.99 3.95 14.12
N PRO A 119 3.74 4.34 15.39
CA PRO A 119 2.72 3.68 16.22
C PRO A 119 1.33 3.72 15.56
N TYR A 120 0.55 2.67 15.76
CA TYR A 120 -0.81 2.57 15.23
C TYR A 120 -1.83 3.06 16.27
N THR A 121 -2.09 4.37 16.23
CA THR A 121 -3.00 5.08 17.14
C THR A 121 -4.44 5.11 16.60
N PRO A 122 -5.44 5.52 17.40
CA PRO A 122 -6.80 5.72 16.91
C PRO A 122 -6.90 6.69 15.72
N GLU A 123 -6.06 7.72 15.68
CA GLU A 123 -5.98 8.64 14.54
C GLU A 123 -5.44 7.93 13.29
N ALA A 124 -4.48 7.02 13.45
CA ALA A 124 -3.98 6.20 12.37
C ALA A 124 -5.03 5.19 11.88
N GLU A 125 -5.91 4.71 12.76
CA GLU A 125 -7.04 3.87 12.35
C GLU A 125 -8.04 4.65 11.50
N ASN A 126 -8.49 5.81 11.99
CA ASN A 126 -9.39 6.68 11.24
C ASN A 126 -8.81 7.09 9.87
N GLN A 127 -7.51 7.40 9.83
CA GLN A 127 -6.86 7.75 8.56
C GLN A 127 -6.77 6.55 7.60
N ALA A 128 -6.55 5.32 8.11
CA ALA A 128 -6.55 4.13 7.26
C ALA A 128 -7.92 3.90 6.60
N GLU A 129 -9.00 4.04 7.37
CA GLU A 129 -10.37 3.92 6.86
C GLU A 129 -10.68 5.01 5.83
N ALA A 130 -10.25 6.25 6.09
CA ALA A 130 -10.38 7.35 5.15
C ALA A 130 -9.63 7.09 3.83
N ASP A 131 -8.39 6.59 3.91
CA ASP A 131 -7.61 6.25 2.72
C ASP A 131 -8.29 5.15 1.89
N ILE A 132 -8.82 4.11 2.55
CA ILE A 132 -9.56 3.03 1.89
C ILE A 132 -10.80 3.61 1.19
N ALA A 133 -11.58 4.45 1.88
CA ALA A 133 -12.75 5.08 1.29
C ALA A 133 -12.39 5.95 0.07
N GLU A 134 -11.27 6.67 0.12
CA GLU A 134 -10.78 7.47 -1.00
C GLU A 134 -10.33 6.60 -2.18
N VAL A 135 -9.67 5.47 -1.93
CA VAL A 135 -9.36 4.49 -2.99
C VAL A 135 -10.63 4.02 -3.69
N LEU A 136 -11.66 3.63 -2.92
CA LEU A 136 -12.94 3.18 -3.48
C LEU A 136 -13.65 4.30 -4.26
N ALA A 137 -13.61 5.52 -3.74
CA ALA A 137 -14.17 6.68 -4.41
C ALA A 137 -13.49 6.95 -5.76
N ILE A 138 -12.16 6.89 -5.82
CA ILE A 138 -11.39 7.00 -7.07
C ILE A 138 -11.74 5.85 -8.01
N ALA A 139 -11.84 4.62 -7.51
CA ALA A 139 -12.20 3.45 -8.31
C ALA A 139 -13.54 3.62 -9.03
N ALA A 140 -14.50 4.28 -8.37
CA ALA A 140 -15.85 4.51 -8.89
C ALA A 140 -15.96 5.72 -9.83
N GLN A 141 -14.91 6.54 -9.99
CA GLN A 141 -14.98 7.71 -10.87
C GLN A 141 -15.13 7.28 -12.33
N PRO A 142 -16.06 7.88 -13.09
CA PRO A 142 -16.27 7.54 -14.50
C PRO A 142 -15.08 7.95 -15.38
N ASN A 143 -14.31 8.94 -14.95
CA ASN A 143 -13.15 9.46 -15.64
C ASN A 143 -11.94 9.47 -14.71
N SER A 144 -10.76 9.28 -15.29
CA SER A 144 -9.49 9.38 -14.57
C SER A 144 -9.29 10.77 -13.93
N PRO A 145 -8.77 10.86 -12.70
CA PRO A 145 -8.37 12.12 -12.08
C PRO A 145 -7.38 12.93 -12.93
N GLU A 146 -7.28 14.22 -12.63
CA GLU A 146 -6.33 15.11 -13.29
C GLU A 146 -4.88 14.63 -13.19
N ARG A 147 -4.09 14.95 -14.21
CA ARG A 147 -2.65 14.66 -14.21
C ARG A 147 -1.92 15.61 -13.27
N LEU A 148 -0.91 15.07 -12.59
CA LEU A 148 0.07 15.90 -11.88
C LEU A 148 0.91 16.71 -12.89
N THR A 149 1.70 17.64 -12.36
CA THR A 149 2.70 18.36 -13.17
C THR A 149 3.69 17.38 -13.79
N ARG A 150 4.19 17.68 -14.99
CA ARG A 150 5.10 16.79 -15.71
C ARG A 150 6.38 16.47 -14.94
N SER A 151 6.87 17.41 -14.11
CA SER A 151 8.04 17.22 -13.24
C SER A 151 7.79 16.19 -12.14
N ALA A 152 6.56 16.10 -11.61
CA ALA A 152 6.16 15.10 -10.63
C ALA A 152 6.04 13.69 -11.24
N CYS A 153 5.87 13.58 -12.56
CA CYS A 153 5.79 12.30 -13.27
C CYS A 153 7.16 11.70 -13.66
N ARG A 154 8.28 12.29 -13.24
CA ARG A 154 9.61 11.80 -13.66
C ARG A 154 9.85 10.36 -13.18
N GLY A 155 10.06 9.44 -14.13
CA GLY A 155 10.24 8.02 -13.84
C GLY A 155 8.93 7.26 -13.58
N CYS A 156 7.76 7.89 -13.78
CA CYS A 156 6.47 7.21 -13.73
C CYS A 156 6.30 6.34 -14.97
N SER A 157 5.94 5.07 -14.77
CA SER A 157 5.69 4.10 -15.84
C SER A 157 4.43 4.41 -16.67
N TYR A 158 3.56 5.30 -16.20
CA TYR A 158 2.35 5.74 -16.89
C TYR A 158 2.53 7.06 -17.65
N THR A 159 3.77 7.57 -17.75
CA THR A 159 4.04 8.87 -18.39
C THR A 159 3.53 8.89 -19.82
N ASP A 160 3.87 7.90 -20.64
CA ASP A 160 3.45 7.89 -22.04
C ASP A 160 1.92 7.83 -22.15
N TYR A 161 1.25 7.02 -21.32
CA TYR A 161 -0.21 7.01 -21.27
C TYR A 161 -0.83 8.37 -20.88
N CYS A 162 -0.21 9.10 -19.95
CA CYS A 162 -0.77 10.37 -19.46
C CYS A 162 -0.46 11.58 -20.36
N TRP A 163 0.51 11.45 -21.26
CA TRP A 163 1.06 12.57 -22.04
C TRP A 163 1.10 12.32 -23.56
N THR A 164 0.64 11.14 -24.03
CA THR A 164 0.33 10.92 -25.44
C THR A 164 -1.11 11.37 -25.67
N GLU A 165 -1.30 12.26 -26.64
CA GLU A 165 -2.62 12.79 -27.04
C GLU A 165 -3.44 11.76 -27.80
#